data_AF-A0AAD5RP65-F1
#
_entry.id   AF-A0AAD5RP65-F1
#
_cell.length_a   1.000
_cell.length_b   1.000
_cell.length_c   1.000
_cell.angle_alpha   90.00
_cell.angle_beta   90.00
_cell.angle_gamma   90.00
#
_symmetry.space_group_name_H-M   'P 1'
#
loop_
_entity.id
_entity.type
_entity.pdbx_description
1 polymer ?
#
loop_
_entity_poly.entity_id
_entity_poly.type
_entity_poly.pdbx_seq_one_letter_code
_entity_poly.pdbx_strand_id
1 'polypeptide(L)'
;MAAFNYADYDQLFVLDLKFPYAANTVKEIEVSRRELGGILFIDRVLSQLNITKSKFYPPKSEDSLRTLHKNICKAPLSEHHKLSVFYYLLLDFDVANNHAALSDKFALDASVPAQYQIFMMGLWHMDRRDYASAVERLTHPSLTPEFADAIIVALTNQATESGDYSLPLAYYHTVKPTLKTSQGIECLFDAMARTSVVSALEFSRAYPDSAREQLFQRLIAAVLENPSGENPSERATELVSLPFDDSEEIWFQDYLACGDGKKLKKSADTLLMRKITTGKYTYVLGNKNVGGRWGAVLEGFRSGVGDRATS
;
A
#
# COMPACT_ATOMS: atom_id res chain seq x y z
N MET A 1 -13.17 45.22 0.05
CA MET A 1 -11.98 44.37 -0.18
C MET A 1 -12.08 43.86 -1.60
N ALA A 2 -11.03 44.03 -2.41
CA ALA A 2 -11.00 43.38 -3.72
C ALA A 2 -10.93 41.86 -3.48
N ALA A 3 -11.75 41.08 -4.19
CA ALA A 3 -11.69 39.63 -4.12
C ALA A 3 -10.34 39.16 -4.67
N PHE A 4 -9.68 38.22 -3.98
CA PHE A 4 -8.43 37.63 -4.44
C PHE A 4 -8.65 36.95 -5.80
N ASN A 5 -7.81 37.29 -6.80
CA ASN A 5 -7.93 36.72 -8.14
C ASN A 5 -6.79 35.74 -8.43
N TYR A 6 -7.04 34.44 -8.26
CA TYR A 6 -6.04 33.40 -8.54
C TYR A 6 -5.59 33.35 -10.02
N ALA A 7 -6.37 33.94 -10.94
CA ALA A 7 -6.01 34.02 -12.35
C ALA A 7 -4.99 35.14 -12.63
N ASP A 8 -4.74 36.02 -11.67
CA ASP A 8 -3.62 36.97 -11.70
C ASP A 8 -2.37 36.29 -11.14
N TYR A 9 -1.35 36.14 -11.99
CA TYR A 9 -0.11 35.47 -11.62
C TYR A 9 0.63 36.21 -10.51
N ASP A 10 0.69 37.54 -10.57
CA ASP A 10 1.54 38.32 -9.66
C ASP A 10 0.87 38.48 -8.27
N GLN A 11 -0.46 38.29 -8.18
CA GLN A 11 -1.17 38.14 -6.90
C GLN A 11 -0.90 36.78 -6.23
N LEU A 12 -0.72 35.73 -7.03
CA LEU A 12 -0.53 34.37 -6.55
C LEU A 12 0.93 34.05 -6.21
N PHE A 13 1.86 34.41 -7.11
CA PHE A 13 3.29 34.19 -6.97
C PHE A 13 3.99 35.55 -6.85
N VAL A 14 4.17 36.02 -5.62
CA VAL A 14 4.82 37.31 -5.35
C VAL A 14 6.25 37.32 -5.89
N LEU A 15 6.60 38.34 -6.67
CA LEU A 15 7.85 38.44 -7.43
C LEU A 15 9.13 38.40 -6.57
N ASP A 16 9.05 38.79 -5.30
CA ASP A 16 10.21 38.83 -4.39
C ASP A 16 10.48 37.50 -3.67
N LEU A 17 9.71 36.45 -3.98
CA LEU A 17 9.88 35.14 -3.36
C LEU A 17 11.03 34.36 -4.01
N LYS A 18 11.78 33.63 -3.19
CA LYS A 18 12.76 32.68 -3.68
C LYS A 18 12.04 31.57 -4.45
N PHE A 19 12.42 31.40 -5.72
CA PHE A 19 11.91 30.35 -6.58
C PHE A 19 12.26 28.95 -6.02
N PRO A 20 11.28 28.05 -5.81
CA PRO A 20 11.50 26.81 -5.06
C PRO A 20 12.23 25.72 -5.84
N TYR A 21 12.18 25.74 -7.17
CA TYR A 21 12.68 24.65 -8.01
C TYR A 21 14.14 24.88 -8.45
N ALA A 22 15.02 25.05 -7.46
CA ALA A 22 16.46 25.05 -7.69
C ALA A 22 16.93 23.66 -8.18
N ALA A 23 18.12 23.58 -8.79
CA ALA A 23 18.64 22.34 -9.39
C ALA A 23 18.66 21.14 -8.42
N ASN A 24 18.98 21.36 -7.14
CA ASN A 24 18.96 20.31 -6.12
C ASN A 24 17.54 19.83 -5.83
N THR A 25 16.59 20.74 -5.64
CA THR A 25 15.18 20.42 -5.40
C THR A 25 14.57 19.66 -6.58
N VAL A 26 14.86 20.10 -7.81
CA VAL A 26 14.43 19.37 -9.01
C VAL A 26 14.99 17.95 -9.02
N LYS A 27 16.27 17.77 -8.67
CA LYS A 27 16.89 16.44 -8.59
C LYS A 27 16.22 15.57 -7.53
N GLU A 28 15.88 16.12 -6.36
CA GLU A 28 15.16 15.39 -5.30
C GLU A 28 13.77 14.97 -5.76
N ILE A 29 13.03 15.85 -6.42
CA ILE A 29 11.71 15.55 -6.98
C ILE A 29 11.80 14.44 -8.04
N GLU A 30 12.82 14.47 -8.91
CA GLU A 30 13.05 13.42 -9.91
C GLU A 30 13.51 12.09 -9.30
N VAL A 31 14.20 12.10 -8.15
CA VAL A 31 14.50 10.88 -7.39
C VAL A 31 13.20 10.28 -6.85
N SER A 32 12.39 11.09 -6.15
CA SER A 32 11.09 10.66 -5.61
C SER A 32 10.18 10.11 -6.72
N ARG A 33 10.11 10.81 -7.86
CA ARG A 33 9.36 10.39 -9.04
C ARG A 33 9.76 8.98 -9.50
N ARG A 34 11.06 8.67 -9.55
CA ARG A 34 11.54 7.33 -9.94
C ARG A 34 11.13 6.25 -8.95
N GLU A 35 11.22 6.54 -7.66
CA GLU A 35 10.82 5.61 -6.59
C GLU A 35 9.30 5.36 -6.57
N LEU A 36 8.50 6.37 -6.94
CA LEU A 36 7.04 6.26 -7.08
C LEU A 36 6.61 5.67 -8.44
N GLY A 37 7.48 4.94 -9.15
CA GLY A 37 7.15 4.28 -10.41
C GLY A 37 7.05 5.22 -11.61
N GLY A 38 7.70 6.38 -11.55
CA GLY A 38 7.78 7.37 -12.62
C GLY A 38 6.69 8.44 -12.59
N ILE A 39 5.71 8.35 -11.68
CA ILE A 39 4.53 9.22 -11.62
C ILE A 39 4.32 9.67 -10.18
N LEU A 40 4.44 10.98 -9.93
CA LEU A 40 4.10 11.63 -8.68
C LEU A 40 2.57 11.75 -8.51
N PHE A 41 2.11 11.92 -7.29
CA PHE A 41 0.71 12.18 -6.98
C PHE A 41 0.23 13.51 -7.58
N ILE A 42 1.06 14.56 -7.58
CA ILE A 42 0.72 15.80 -8.28
C ILE A 42 0.56 15.60 -9.79
N ASP A 43 1.29 14.68 -10.42
CA ASP A 43 1.07 14.39 -11.85
C ASP A 43 -0.28 13.72 -12.08
N ARG A 44 -0.74 12.88 -11.15
CA ARG A 44 -2.06 12.25 -11.21
C ARG A 44 -3.17 13.31 -11.12
N VAL A 45 -3.01 14.28 -10.23
CA VAL A 45 -3.91 15.44 -10.13
C VAL A 45 -3.87 16.27 -11.42
N LEU A 46 -2.69 16.66 -11.90
CA LEU A 46 -2.54 17.42 -13.16
C LEU A 46 -3.10 16.67 -14.38
N SER A 47 -3.00 15.34 -14.41
CA SER A 47 -3.60 14.50 -15.44
C SER A 47 -5.12 14.61 -15.46
N GLN A 48 -5.78 14.65 -14.29
CA GLN A 48 -7.24 14.90 -14.20
C GLN A 48 -7.62 16.29 -14.74
N LEU A 49 -6.72 17.29 -14.67
CA LEU A 49 -6.89 18.61 -15.29
C LEU A 49 -6.69 18.62 -16.82
N ASN A 50 -6.47 17.47 -17.45
CA ASN A 50 -6.02 17.34 -18.84
C ASN A 50 -4.69 18.08 -19.11
N ILE A 51 -3.89 18.33 -18.07
CA ILE A 51 -2.54 18.88 -18.18
C ILE A 51 -1.59 17.69 -18.31
N THR A 52 -1.71 16.98 -19.44
CA THR A 52 -1.11 15.67 -19.67
C THR A 52 0.31 15.77 -20.20
N LYS A 53 1.27 16.26 -19.39
CA LYS A 53 2.71 16.01 -19.56
C LYS A 53 3.42 16.03 -18.20
N SER A 54 4.22 15.01 -17.91
CA SER A 54 5.19 14.94 -16.78
C SER A 54 6.28 16.03 -16.80
N LYS A 55 6.19 17.01 -17.72
CA LYS A 55 7.15 18.11 -17.90
C LYS A 55 6.73 19.41 -17.22
N PHE A 56 5.49 19.50 -16.73
CA PHE A 56 5.00 20.75 -16.14
C PHE A 56 5.39 20.91 -14.68
N TYR A 57 5.52 19.80 -13.95
CA TYR A 57 6.00 19.79 -12.57
C TYR A 57 7.26 18.92 -12.43
N PRO A 58 8.33 19.44 -11.80
CA PRO A 58 8.47 20.80 -11.29
C PRO A 58 8.78 21.82 -12.41
N PRO A 59 8.21 23.03 -12.38
CA PRO A 59 8.59 24.09 -13.33
C PRO A 59 10.04 24.51 -13.08
N LYS A 60 10.88 24.51 -14.12
CA LYS A 60 12.34 24.72 -14.03
C LYS A 60 12.76 26.19 -14.15
N SER A 61 11.82 27.06 -14.50
CA SER A 61 11.99 28.52 -14.63
C SER A 61 10.68 29.26 -14.35
N GLU A 62 10.75 30.56 -14.11
CA GLU A 62 9.56 31.41 -13.96
C GLU A 62 8.64 31.35 -15.19
N ASP A 63 9.19 31.34 -16.40
CA ASP A 63 8.40 31.20 -17.64
C ASP A 63 7.62 29.89 -17.69
N SER A 64 8.23 28.81 -17.22
CA SER A 64 7.56 27.51 -17.14
C SER A 64 6.46 27.49 -16.07
N LEU A 65 6.65 28.20 -14.95
CA LEU A 65 5.63 28.39 -13.92
C LEU A 65 4.47 29.26 -14.41
N ARG A 66 4.75 30.38 -15.11
CA ARG A 66 3.72 31.21 -15.77
C ARG A 66 2.92 30.41 -16.80
N THR A 67 3.58 29.52 -17.53
CA THR A 67 2.92 28.62 -18.49
C THR A 67 2.02 27.60 -17.78
N LEU A 68 2.51 26.97 -16.71
CA LEU A 68 1.71 26.06 -15.88
C LEU A 68 0.49 26.76 -15.28
N HIS A 69 0.67 27.95 -14.69
CA HIS A 69 -0.42 28.77 -14.15
C HIS A 69 -1.50 29.05 -15.19
N LYS A 70 -1.13 29.50 -16.40
CA LYS A 70 -2.07 29.73 -17.51
C LYS A 70 -2.82 28.46 -17.89
N ASN A 71 -2.16 27.31 -17.90
CA ASN A 71 -2.78 26.02 -18.23
C ASN A 71 -3.79 25.60 -17.16
N ILE A 72 -3.46 25.74 -15.87
CA ILE A 72 -4.38 25.46 -14.75
C ILE A 72 -5.60 26.38 -14.82
N CYS A 73 -5.40 27.68 -15.05
CA CYS A 73 -6.51 28.64 -15.16
C CYS A 73 -7.48 28.27 -16.29
N LYS A 74 -6.96 27.82 -17.44
CA LYS A 74 -7.75 27.44 -18.63
C LYS A 74 -8.38 26.03 -18.54
N ALA A 75 -7.99 25.20 -17.57
CA ALA A 75 -8.51 23.85 -17.47
C ALA A 75 -10.05 23.84 -17.24
N PRO A 76 -10.81 22.93 -17.87
CA PRO A 76 -12.26 22.89 -17.77
C PRO A 76 -12.74 22.14 -16.51
N LEU A 77 -12.19 22.50 -15.34
CA LEU A 77 -12.56 21.93 -14.04
C LEU A 77 -13.13 23.00 -13.11
N SER A 78 -13.76 22.54 -12.02
CA SER A 78 -14.27 23.44 -10.99
C SER A 78 -13.14 24.25 -10.35
N GLU A 79 -13.51 25.43 -9.86
CA GLU A 79 -12.59 26.38 -9.24
C GLU A 79 -11.79 25.76 -8.10
N HIS A 80 -12.44 25.00 -7.22
CA HIS A 80 -11.78 24.35 -6.08
C HIS A 80 -10.65 23.39 -6.48
N HIS A 81 -10.76 22.67 -7.60
CA HIS A 81 -9.67 21.81 -8.10
C HIS A 81 -8.47 22.62 -8.62
N LYS A 82 -8.73 23.78 -9.24
CA LYS A 82 -7.65 24.69 -9.67
C LYS A 82 -6.93 25.28 -8.46
N LEU A 83 -7.71 25.76 -7.49
CA LEU A 83 -7.20 26.30 -6.25
C LEU A 83 -6.38 25.28 -5.46
N SER A 84 -6.80 24.01 -5.42
CA SER A 84 -6.07 22.95 -4.70
C SER A 84 -4.69 22.69 -5.32
N VAL A 85 -4.56 22.75 -6.65
CA VAL A 85 -3.25 22.65 -7.32
C VAL A 85 -2.37 23.85 -7.00
N PHE A 86 -2.92 25.06 -7.00
CA PHE A 86 -2.13 26.24 -6.59
C PHE A 86 -1.69 26.16 -5.14
N TYR A 87 -2.55 25.69 -4.24
CA TYR A 87 -2.20 25.41 -2.85
C TYR A 87 -1.01 24.46 -2.75
N TYR A 88 -1.01 23.35 -3.52
CA TYR A 88 0.12 22.42 -3.57
C TYR A 88 1.41 23.09 -4.02
N LEU A 89 1.37 23.89 -5.10
CA LEU A 89 2.56 24.59 -5.60
C LEU A 89 3.09 25.56 -4.54
N LEU A 90 2.22 26.25 -3.81
CA LEU A 90 2.60 27.18 -2.75
C LEU A 90 3.25 26.48 -1.54
N LEU A 91 2.97 25.20 -1.28
CA LEU A 91 3.71 24.43 -0.27
C LEU A 91 5.21 24.33 -0.60
N ASP A 92 5.57 24.21 -1.89
CA ASP A 92 6.98 24.24 -2.29
C ASP A 92 7.60 25.63 -2.07
N PHE A 93 6.84 26.69 -2.33
CA PHE A 93 7.26 28.06 -2.04
C PHE A 93 7.46 28.28 -0.54
N ASP A 94 6.60 27.71 0.30
CA ASP A 94 6.77 27.79 1.76
C ASP A 94 8.08 27.15 2.19
N VAL A 95 8.39 25.94 1.73
CA VAL A 95 9.67 25.29 2.06
C VAL A 95 10.87 26.11 1.57
N ALA A 96 10.81 26.69 0.38
CA ALA A 96 11.91 27.48 -0.16
C ALA A 96 12.12 28.81 0.57
N ASN A 97 11.06 29.37 1.16
CA ASN A 97 11.04 30.68 1.80
C ASN A 97 10.93 30.58 3.34
N ASN A 98 11.53 29.55 3.95
CA ASN A 98 11.57 29.35 5.41
C ASN A 98 10.19 29.28 6.08
N HIS A 99 9.25 28.55 5.48
CA HIS A 99 7.88 28.35 5.96
C HIS A 99 7.09 29.65 6.12
N ALA A 100 7.12 30.50 5.09
CA ALA A 100 6.46 31.81 5.05
C ALA A 100 4.91 31.78 5.12
N ALA A 101 4.28 30.62 5.32
CA ALA A 101 2.83 30.42 5.42
C ALA A 101 2.03 31.04 4.24
N LEU A 102 2.62 31.04 3.05
CA LEU A 102 2.03 31.53 1.80
C LEU A 102 0.86 30.65 1.38
N SER A 103 0.98 29.33 1.52
CA SER A 103 -0.10 28.41 1.22
C SER A 103 -1.31 28.64 2.13
N ASP A 104 -1.10 28.86 3.44
CA ASP A 104 -2.15 29.16 4.41
C ASP A 104 -2.83 30.50 4.12
N LYS A 105 -2.04 31.54 3.82
CA LYS A 105 -2.58 32.85 3.44
C LYS A 105 -3.42 32.76 2.18
N PHE A 106 -2.92 32.09 1.14
CA PHE A 106 -3.67 31.84 -0.08
C PHE A 106 -4.95 31.05 0.19
N ALA A 107 -4.88 30.02 1.03
CA ALA A 107 -6.04 29.21 1.38
C ALA A 107 -7.16 30.06 2.01
N LEU A 108 -6.78 31.02 2.85
CA LEU A 108 -7.71 31.98 3.47
C LEU A 108 -8.24 32.99 2.45
N ASP A 109 -7.36 33.66 1.71
CA ASP A 109 -7.72 34.73 0.77
C ASP A 109 -8.58 34.21 -0.41
N ALA A 110 -8.26 33.01 -0.92
CA ALA A 110 -8.99 32.36 -2.01
C ALA A 110 -10.11 31.43 -1.52
N SER A 111 -10.34 31.33 -0.20
CA SER A 111 -11.37 30.46 0.40
C SER A 111 -11.29 29.00 -0.07
N VAL A 112 -10.08 28.43 -0.09
CA VAL A 112 -9.85 27.04 -0.47
C VAL A 112 -10.51 26.12 0.57
N PRO A 113 -11.39 25.19 0.20
CA PRO A 113 -12.04 24.35 1.20
C PRO A 113 -11.04 23.45 1.94
N ALA A 114 -11.23 23.28 3.26
CA ALA A 114 -10.30 22.57 4.13
C ALA A 114 -9.97 21.14 3.66
N GLN A 115 -10.97 20.41 3.14
CA GLN A 115 -10.76 19.06 2.61
C GLN A 115 -9.72 19.03 1.47
N TYR A 116 -9.71 20.05 0.58
CA TYR A 116 -8.74 20.15 -0.51
C TYR A 116 -7.35 20.51 0.02
N GLN A 117 -7.27 21.36 1.05
CA GLN A 117 -6.00 21.70 1.70
C GLN A 117 -5.38 20.44 2.34
N ILE A 118 -6.15 19.71 3.15
CA ILE A 118 -5.70 18.48 3.83
C ILE A 118 -5.26 17.44 2.81
N PHE A 119 -6.08 17.20 1.77
CA PHE A 119 -5.78 16.22 0.74
C PHE A 119 -4.50 16.57 -0.03
N MET A 120 -4.38 17.80 -0.53
CA MET A 120 -3.20 18.21 -1.30
C MET A 120 -1.94 18.23 -0.44
N MET A 121 -2.05 18.61 0.84
CA MET A 121 -0.93 18.53 1.77
C MET A 121 -0.51 17.08 2.01
N GLY A 122 -1.46 16.15 2.14
CA GLY A 122 -1.20 14.71 2.22
C GLY A 122 -0.46 14.18 0.99
N LEU A 123 -0.93 14.51 -0.22
CA LEU A 123 -0.26 14.14 -1.48
C LEU A 123 1.13 14.78 -1.61
N TRP A 124 1.30 16.02 -1.15
CA TRP A 124 2.59 16.70 -1.14
C TRP A 124 3.61 15.99 -0.25
N HIS A 125 3.20 15.52 0.93
CA HIS A 125 4.05 14.69 1.77
C HIS A 125 4.36 13.33 1.12
N MET A 126 3.40 12.70 0.41
CA MET A 126 3.66 11.47 -0.36
C MET A 126 4.74 11.69 -1.43
N ASP A 127 4.64 12.77 -2.20
CA ASP A 127 5.61 13.11 -3.26
C ASP A 127 6.99 13.48 -2.71
N ARG A 128 7.10 13.81 -1.42
CA ARG A 128 8.36 14.05 -0.71
C ARG A 128 8.86 12.85 0.08
N ARG A 129 8.14 11.72 0.03
CA ARG A 129 8.44 10.48 0.77
C ARG A 129 8.36 10.63 2.29
N ASP A 130 7.63 11.64 2.76
CA ASP A 130 7.28 11.80 4.16
C ASP A 130 5.96 11.08 4.46
N TYR A 131 6.03 9.75 4.44
CA TYR A 131 4.85 8.89 4.49
C TYR A 131 4.07 8.99 5.80
N ALA A 132 4.75 9.27 6.92
CA ALA A 132 4.09 9.43 8.22
C ALA A 132 3.17 10.65 8.23
N SER A 133 3.71 11.82 7.87
CA SER A 133 2.94 13.07 7.75
C SER A 133 1.83 12.98 6.68
N ALA A 134 2.08 12.20 5.62
CA ALA A 134 1.09 11.95 4.58
C ALA A 134 -0.11 11.15 5.11
N VAL A 135 0.13 10.02 5.78
CA VAL A 135 -0.94 9.17 6.32
C VAL A 135 -1.77 9.90 7.36
N GLU A 136 -1.16 10.70 8.24
CA GLU A 136 -1.87 11.55 9.21
C GLU A 136 -2.95 12.43 8.53
N ARG A 137 -2.65 12.97 7.36
CA ARG A 137 -3.56 13.85 6.60
C ARG A 137 -4.55 13.06 5.75
N LEU A 138 -4.07 12.04 5.04
CA LEU A 138 -4.87 11.26 4.09
C LEU A 138 -5.89 10.34 4.78
N THR A 139 -5.76 10.11 6.08
CA THR A 139 -6.73 9.38 6.90
C THR A 139 -7.85 10.26 7.47
N HIS A 140 -7.85 11.56 7.18
CA HIS A 140 -8.86 12.47 7.69
C HIS A 140 -10.27 12.09 7.18
N PRO A 141 -11.29 12.00 8.07
CA PRO A 141 -12.60 11.42 7.73
C PRO A 141 -13.43 12.25 6.75
N SER A 142 -13.07 13.51 6.51
CA SER A 142 -13.73 14.36 5.52
C SER A 142 -13.27 14.10 4.09
N LEU A 143 -12.27 13.22 3.88
CA LEU A 143 -11.67 12.97 2.57
C LEU A 143 -12.34 11.79 1.88
N THR A 144 -12.46 11.90 0.56
CA THR A 144 -12.74 10.76 -0.31
C THR A 144 -11.42 10.07 -0.64
N PRO A 145 -11.31 8.73 -0.60
CA PRO A 145 -10.07 8.00 -0.84
C PRO A 145 -9.67 7.96 -2.31
N GLU A 146 -9.32 9.12 -2.86
CA GLU A 146 -8.78 9.25 -4.21
C GLU A 146 -7.33 8.72 -4.28
N PHE A 147 -6.98 8.11 -5.41
CA PHE A 147 -5.66 7.49 -5.64
C PHE A 147 -5.27 6.40 -4.63
N ALA A 148 -6.23 5.77 -3.95
CA ALA A 148 -5.97 4.78 -2.91
C ALA A 148 -5.04 3.64 -3.35
N ASP A 149 -5.21 3.11 -4.56
CA ASP A 149 -4.31 2.10 -5.13
C ASP A 149 -2.85 2.57 -5.16
N ALA A 150 -2.61 3.80 -5.63
CA ALA A 150 -1.26 4.36 -5.71
C ALA A 150 -0.69 4.67 -4.33
N ILE A 151 -1.51 5.14 -3.39
CA ILE A 151 -1.11 5.39 -1.99
C ILE A 151 -0.68 4.08 -1.34
N ILE A 152 -1.49 3.03 -1.44
CA ILE A 152 -1.17 1.70 -0.90
C ILE A 152 0.13 1.17 -1.50
N VAL A 153 0.26 1.17 -2.84
CA VAL A 153 1.48 0.68 -3.50
C VAL A 153 2.73 1.43 -3.02
N ALA A 154 2.65 2.76 -2.92
CA ALA A 154 3.78 3.58 -2.46
C ALA A 154 4.17 3.24 -1.00
N LEU A 155 3.18 3.15 -0.10
CA LEU A 155 3.40 2.81 1.30
C LEU A 155 3.95 1.39 1.47
N THR A 156 3.45 0.41 0.70
CA THR A 156 3.91 -0.98 0.79
C THR A 156 5.31 -1.17 0.22
N ASN A 157 5.68 -0.41 -0.81
CA ASN A 157 7.03 -0.46 -1.37
C ASN A 157 8.06 0.04 -0.35
N GLN A 158 7.80 1.18 0.30
CA GLN A 158 8.65 1.68 1.38
C GLN A 158 8.66 0.73 2.60
N ALA A 159 7.51 0.17 2.96
CA ALA A 159 7.42 -0.82 4.03
C ALA A 159 8.23 -2.08 3.73
N THR A 160 8.35 -2.48 2.46
CA THR A 160 9.14 -3.66 2.07
C THR A 160 10.64 -3.44 2.26
N GLU A 161 11.12 -2.21 2.08
CA GLU A 161 12.53 -1.86 2.33
C GLU A 161 12.84 -1.76 3.82
N SER A 162 11.91 -1.21 4.61
CA SER A 162 12.08 -1.00 6.05
C SER A 162 11.68 -2.20 6.93
N GLY A 163 10.84 -3.10 6.39
CA GLY A 163 10.18 -4.17 7.13
C GLY A 163 8.97 -3.73 7.97
N ASP A 164 8.65 -2.44 8.01
CA ASP A 164 7.55 -1.89 8.81
C ASP A 164 6.30 -1.60 7.96
N TYR A 165 5.29 -2.47 8.08
CA TYR A 165 4.01 -2.35 7.39
C TYR A 165 2.94 -1.57 8.18
N SER A 166 3.31 -0.87 9.26
CA SER A 166 2.37 -0.13 10.10
C SER A 166 1.61 0.95 9.34
N LEU A 167 2.30 1.73 8.49
CA LEU A 167 1.69 2.82 7.72
C LEU A 167 0.65 2.37 6.67
N PRO A 168 0.95 1.42 5.76
CA PRO A 168 -0.05 0.95 4.79
C PRO A 168 -1.27 0.33 5.47
N LEU A 169 -1.07 -0.41 6.56
CA LEU A 169 -2.17 -1.03 7.32
C LEU A 169 -2.99 0.02 8.08
N ALA A 170 -2.35 1.01 8.71
CA ALA A 170 -3.03 2.11 9.38
C ALA A 170 -3.93 2.89 8.40
N TYR A 171 -3.40 3.20 7.22
CA TYR A 171 -4.19 3.84 6.17
C TYR A 171 -5.38 2.96 5.76
N TYR A 172 -5.16 1.68 5.47
CA TYR A 172 -6.22 0.77 5.07
C TYR A 172 -7.32 0.60 6.13
N HIS A 173 -6.95 0.35 7.40
CA HIS A 173 -7.94 0.11 8.45
C HIS A 173 -8.73 1.36 8.83
N THR A 174 -8.15 2.55 8.67
CA THR A 174 -8.81 3.83 8.98
C THR A 174 -9.73 4.26 7.85
N VAL A 175 -9.25 4.21 6.61
CA VAL A 175 -9.95 4.77 5.43
C VAL A 175 -10.85 3.72 4.76
N LYS A 176 -10.50 2.44 4.88
CA LYS A 176 -11.14 1.30 4.20
C LYS A 176 -11.40 1.57 2.71
N PRO A 177 -10.37 1.96 1.94
CA PRO A 177 -10.55 2.33 0.55
C PRO A 177 -10.92 1.12 -0.31
N THR A 178 -11.68 1.36 -1.38
CA THR A 178 -11.91 0.35 -2.42
C THR A 178 -10.75 0.36 -3.41
N LEU A 179 -9.94 -0.70 -3.39
CA LEU A 179 -8.84 -0.90 -4.33
C LEU A 179 -9.37 -1.46 -5.65
N LYS A 180 -8.92 -0.87 -6.76
CA LYS A 180 -9.44 -1.18 -8.12
C LYS A 180 -8.45 -1.98 -8.95
N THR A 181 -7.16 -1.91 -8.62
CA THR A 181 -6.08 -2.52 -9.39
C THR A 181 -5.61 -3.82 -8.73
N SER A 182 -5.26 -4.83 -9.53
CA SER A 182 -4.68 -6.08 -9.02
C SER A 182 -3.43 -5.80 -8.19
N GLN A 183 -2.58 -4.90 -8.68
CA GLN A 183 -1.34 -4.52 -7.99
C GLN A 183 -1.61 -3.95 -6.59
N GLY A 184 -2.56 -3.01 -6.45
CA GLY A 184 -2.89 -2.44 -5.14
C GLY A 184 -3.42 -3.49 -4.17
N ILE A 185 -4.28 -4.39 -4.65
CA ILE A 185 -4.82 -5.51 -3.86
C ILE A 185 -3.69 -6.45 -3.42
N GLU A 186 -2.84 -6.88 -4.35
CA GLU A 186 -1.72 -7.78 -4.07
C GLU A 186 -0.71 -7.17 -3.10
N CYS A 187 -0.37 -5.89 -3.26
CA CYS A 187 0.54 -5.18 -2.36
C CYS A 187 -0.02 -5.10 -0.93
N LEU A 188 -1.29 -4.72 -0.77
CA LEU A 188 -1.94 -4.70 0.54
C LEU A 188 -2.02 -6.10 1.14
N PHE A 189 -2.39 -7.09 0.32
CA PHE A 189 -2.49 -8.47 0.73
C PHE A 189 -1.15 -9.00 1.24
N ASP A 190 -0.05 -8.72 0.55
CA ASP A 190 1.28 -9.10 0.99
C ASP A 190 1.66 -8.44 2.31
N ALA A 191 1.31 -7.17 2.50
CA ALA A 191 1.52 -6.47 3.77
C ALA A 191 0.74 -7.12 4.92
N MET A 192 -0.52 -7.49 4.69
CA MET A 192 -1.33 -8.24 5.66
C MET A 192 -0.75 -9.62 5.91
N ALA A 193 -0.45 -10.38 4.86
CA ALA A 193 0.09 -11.72 4.97
C ALA A 193 1.41 -11.73 5.75
N ARG A 194 2.22 -10.68 5.64
CA ARG A 194 3.48 -10.50 6.39
C ARG A 194 3.27 -10.12 7.85
N THR A 195 2.14 -9.54 8.24
CA THR A 195 1.90 -9.05 9.61
C THR A 195 0.91 -9.90 10.40
N SER A 196 -0.09 -10.48 9.73
CA SER A 196 -1.13 -11.31 10.34
C SER A 196 -1.70 -12.31 9.32
N VAL A 197 -1.47 -13.61 9.57
CA VAL A 197 -1.99 -14.68 8.71
C VAL A 197 -3.52 -14.70 8.75
N VAL A 198 -4.10 -14.48 9.93
CA VAL A 198 -5.57 -14.37 10.12
C VAL A 198 -6.15 -13.24 9.27
N SER A 199 -5.60 -12.02 9.37
CA SER A 199 -6.14 -10.86 8.64
C SER A 199 -6.07 -11.05 7.13
N ALA A 200 -5.00 -11.66 6.63
CA ALA A 200 -4.86 -11.98 5.22
C ALA A 200 -5.89 -13.03 4.75
N LEU A 201 -6.14 -14.07 5.56
CA LEU A 201 -7.18 -15.06 5.24
C LEU A 201 -8.58 -14.43 5.24
N GLU A 202 -8.89 -13.58 6.21
CA GLU A 202 -10.17 -12.87 6.24
C GLU A 202 -10.34 -11.94 5.03
N PHE A 203 -9.26 -11.27 4.63
CA PHE A 203 -9.26 -10.41 3.46
C PHE A 203 -9.50 -11.20 2.16
N SER A 204 -8.86 -12.36 1.96
CA SER A 204 -9.06 -13.16 0.74
C SER A 204 -10.51 -13.63 0.60
N ARG A 205 -11.19 -13.93 1.72
CA ARG A 205 -12.60 -14.35 1.75
C ARG A 205 -13.59 -13.29 1.30
N ALA A 206 -13.20 -12.02 1.26
CA ALA A 206 -14.04 -10.94 0.74
C ALA A 206 -14.15 -10.96 -0.81
N TYR A 207 -13.36 -11.79 -1.50
CA TYR A 207 -13.30 -11.85 -2.96
C TYR A 207 -13.99 -13.10 -3.52
N PRO A 208 -14.42 -13.07 -4.81
CA PRO A 208 -14.94 -14.25 -5.50
C PRO A 208 -13.91 -15.38 -5.60
N ASP A 209 -14.39 -16.63 -5.72
CA ASP A 209 -13.57 -17.84 -5.62
C ASP A 209 -12.29 -17.84 -6.46
N SER A 210 -12.34 -17.37 -7.71
CA SER A 210 -11.14 -17.35 -8.57
C SER A 210 -10.04 -16.43 -8.06
N ALA A 211 -10.39 -15.26 -7.54
CA ALA A 211 -9.44 -14.33 -6.94
C ALA A 211 -9.05 -14.75 -5.52
N ARG A 212 -10.02 -15.29 -4.76
CA ARG A 212 -9.82 -15.84 -3.41
C ARG A 212 -8.78 -16.96 -3.41
N GLU A 213 -8.87 -17.89 -4.37
CA GLU A 213 -7.91 -18.99 -4.51
C GLU A 213 -6.49 -18.46 -4.77
N GLN A 214 -6.33 -17.49 -5.68
CA GLN A 214 -5.02 -16.89 -5.98
C GLN A 214 -4.42 -16.19 -4.77
N LEU A 215 -5.22 -15.40 -4.03
CA LEU A 215 -4.78 -14.75 -2.80
C LEU A 215 -4.43 -15.79 -1.73
N PHE A 216 -5.24 -16.84 -1.58
CA PHE A 216 -4.97 -17.91 -0.62
C PHE A 216 -3.66 -18.66 -0.92
N GLN A 217 -3.40 -18.99 -2.18
CA GLN A 217 -2.11 -19.58 -2.60
C GLN A 217 -0.94 -18.64 -2.29
N ARG A 218 -1.12 -17.33 -2.50
CA ARG A 218 -0.13 -16.31 -2.16
C ARG A 218 0.13 -16.22 -0.64
N LEU A 219 -0.89 -16.38 0.20
CA LEU A 219 -0.73 -16.46 1.66
C LEU A 219 0.14 -17.65 2.06
N ILE A 220 -0.13 -18.83 1.48
CA ILE A 220 0.66 -20.04 1.74
C ILE A 220 2.12 -19.79 1.35
N ALA A 221 2.36 -19.25 0.15
CA ALA A 221 3.71 -18.91 -0.30
C ALA A 221 4.41 -17.94 0.65
N ALA A 222 3.75 -16.84 1.04
CA ALA A 222 4.31 -15.82 1.93
C ALA A 222 4.72 -16.39 3.31
N VAL A 223 3.90 -17.28 3.88
CA VAL A 223 4.20 -17.93 5.17
C VAL A 223 5.37 -18.91 5.07
N LEU A 224 5.46 -19.66 3.97
CA LEU A 224 6.44 -20.74 3.82
C LEU A 224 7.80 -20.28 3.28
N GLU A 225 7.84 -19.27 2.42
CA GLU A 225 9.08 -18.67 1.90
C GLU A 225 9.77 -17.80 2.95
N ASN A 226 8.98 -17.23 3.87
CA ASN A 226 9.38 -16.39 5.01
C ASN A 226 10.63 -15.51 4.76
N PRO A 227 10.44 -14.35 4.11
CA PRO A 227 11.53 -13.41 3.83
C PRO A 227 12.00 -12.60 5.07
N SER A 228 11.24 -12.65 6.17
CA SER A 228 11.26 -11.61 7.22
C SER A 228 12.02 -11.97 8.50
N GLY A 229 12.62 -13.16 8.59
CA GLY A 229 13.45 -13.55 9.74
C GLY A 229 12.70 -13.84 11.06
N GLU A 230 11.39 -13.59 11.13
CA GLU A 230 10.53 -14.06 12.23
C GLU A 230 10.43 -15.58 12.25
N ASN A 231 10.20 -16.17 13.44
CA ASN A 231 10.09 -17.61 13.69
C ASN A 231 9.17 -18.31 12.66
N PRO A 232 9.73 -18.90 11.58
CA PRO A 232 8.92 -19.43 10.48
C PRO A 232 8.06 -20.62 10.92
N SER A 233 8.42 -21.24 12.04
CA SER A 233 7.66 -22.32 12.63
C SER A 233 6.36 -21.85 13.26
N GLU A 234 6.33 -20.67 13.89
CA GLU A 234 5.14 -20.16 14.59
C GLU A 234 4.05 -19.80 13.59
N ARG A 235 4.43 -19.09 12.52
CA ARG A 235 3.51 -18.67 11.45
C ARG A 235 2.99 -19.85 10.63
N ALA A 236 3.83 -20.84 10.36
CA ALA A 236 3.37 -22.09 9.75
C ALA A 236 2.40 -22.84 10.68
N THR A 237 2.64 -22.82 11.99
CA THR A 237 1.72 -23.38 13.01
C THR A 237 0.39 -22.64 13.02
N GLU A 238 0.42 -21.31 13.00
CA GLU A 238 -0.76 -20.45 12.90
C GLU A 238 -1.56 -20.82 11.65
N LEU A 239 -0.95 -20.80 10.47
CA LEU A 239 -1.60 -21.13 9.19
C LEU A 239 -2.31 -22.49 9.24
N VAL A 240 -1.65 -23.56 9.70
CA VAL A 240 -2.27 -24.89 9.74
C VAL A 240 -3.36 -25.02 10.80
N SER A 241 -3.40 -24.13 11.78
CA SER A 241 -4.42 -24.11 12.83
C SER A 241 -5.67 -23.31 12.45
N LEU A 242 -5.62 -22.51 11.36
CA LEU A 242 -6.74 -21.69 10.94
C LEU A 242 -7.94 -22.54 10.47
N PRO A 243 -9.17 -22.07 10.71
CA PRO A 243 -10.37 -22.77 10.26
C PRO A 243 -10.58 -22.52 8.77
N PHE A 244 -10.08 -23.41 7.93
CA PHE A 244 -10.37 -23.40 6.48
C PHE A 244 -11.75 -23.96 6.20
N ASP A 245 -12.42 -23.41 5.19
CA ASP A 245 -13.60 -24.03 4.59
C ASP A 245 -13.23 -25.21 3.68
N ASP A 246 -14.23 -25.89 3.12
CA ASP A 246 -14.01 -27.06 2.28
C ASP A 246 -13.22 -26.74 1.00
N SER A 247 -13.45 -25.56 0.40
CA SER A 247 -12.74 -25.11 -0.80
C SER A 247 -11.28 -24.79 -0.49
N GLU A 248 -11.04 -24.02 0.57
CA GLU A 248 -9.71 -23.66 1.06
C GLU A 248 -8.90 -24.89 1.45
N GLU A 249 -9.52 -25.92 2.03
CA GLU A 249 -8.86 -27.19 2.34
C GLU A 249 -8.42 -27.95 1.08
N ILE A 250 -9.23 -27.93 0.01
CA ILE A 250 -8.86 -28.50 -1.30
C ILE A 250 -7.70 -27.70 -1.92
N TRP A 251 -7.83 -26.37 -2.00
CA TRP A 251 -6.80 -25.50 -2.56
C TRP A 251 -5.48 -25.62 -1.82
N PHE A 252 -5.52 -25.73 -0.49
CA PHE A 252 -4.34 -25.94 0.34
C PHE A 252 -3.61 -27.23 -0.01
N GLN A 253 -4.36 -28.32 -0.18
CA GLN A 253 -3.81 -29.62 -0.53
C GLN A 253 -3.25 -29.63 -1.96
N ASP A 254 -4.02 -29.14 -2.92
CA ASP A 254 -3.64 -29.12 -4.33
C ASP A 254 -2.41 -28.24 -4.58
N TYR A 255 -2.36 -27.05 -3.97
CA TYR A 255 -1.23 -26.12 -4.11
C TYR A 255 0.08 -26.70 -3.59
N LEU A 256 0.06 -27.39 -2.44
CA LEU A 256 1.27 -27.96 -1.83
C LEU A 256 1.65 -29.34 -2.39
N ALA A 257 0.69 -30.13 -2.92
CA ALA A 257 0.95 -31.46 -3.45
C ALA A 257 1.32 -31.46 -4.95
N CYS A 258 0.62 -30.63 -5.73
CA CYS A 258 0.65 -30.64 -7.20
C CYS A 258 1.01 -29.28 -7.80
N GLY A 259 0.69 -28.18 -7.11
CA GLY A 259 0.93 -26.81 -7.58
C GLY A 259 2.36 -26.30 -7.37
N ASP A 260 2.52 -24.99 -7.55
CA ASP A 260 3.82 -24.32 -7.39
C ASP A 260 4.36 -24.37 -5.96
N GLY A 261 3.47 -24.48 -4.97
CA GLY A 261 3.81 -24.65 -3.56
C GLY A 261 4.61 -25.91 -3.26
N LYS A 262 4.55 -26.94 -4.13
CA LYS A 262 5.34 -28.18 -3.97
C LYS A 262 6.85 -27.91 -3.88
N LYS A 263 7.34 -26.89 -4.58
CA LYS A 263 8.77 -26.52 -4.64
C LYS A 263 9.27 -25.89 -3.33
N LEU A 264 8.37 -25.50 -2.43
CA LEU A 264 8.70 -24.88 -1.16
C LEU A 264 9.27 -25.92 -0.19
N LYS A 265 10.36 -25.58 0.51
CA LYS A 265 11.12 -26.50 1.38
C LYS A 265 10.29 -27.17 2.48
N LYS A 266 9.16 -26.57 2.88
CA LYS A 266 8.30 -27.03 3.99
C LYS A 266 6.92 -27.51 3.54
N SER A 267 6.71 -27.70 2.24
CA SER A 267 5.39 -28.07 1.69
C SER A 267 4.85 -29.38 2.27
N ALA A 268 5.65 -30.44 2.24
CA ALA A 268 5.29 -31.76 2.77
C ALA A 268 5.03 -31.75 4.28
N ASP A 269 5.89 -31.06 5.04
CA ASP A 269 5.75 -30.93 6.50
C ASP A 269 4.48 -30.17 6.87
N THR A 270 4.14 -29.12 6.12
CA THR A 270 2.95 -28.29 6.38
C THR A 270 1.67 -29.06 6.07
N LEU A 271 1.63 -29.85 4.98
CA LEU A 271 0.52 -30.76 4.67
C LEU A 271 0.29 -31.79 5.78
N LEU A 272 1.39 -32.35 6.29
CA LEU A 272 1.34 -33.31 7.38
C LEU A 272 0.81 -32.68 8.66
N MET A 273 1.33 -31.51 9.01
CA MET A 273 0.94 -30.77 10.20
C MET A 273 -0.54 -30.38 10.17
N ARG A 274 -1.05 -29.97 8.99
CA ARG A 274 -2.47 -29.71 8.77
C ARG A 274 -3.34 -30.94 9.04
N LYS A 275 -2.94 -32.12 8.54
CA LYS A 275 -3.67 -33.39 8.77
C LYS A 275 -3.68 -33.81 10.25
N ILE A 276 -2.58 -33.58 10.96
CA ILE A 276 -2.49 -33.86 12.40
C ILE A 276 -3.41 -32.90 13.17
N THR A 277 -3.31 -31.60 12.90
CA THR A 277 -4.06 -30.55 13.63
C THR A 277 -5.57 -30.66 13.42
N THR A 278 -6.01 -31.09 12.23
CA THR A 278 -7.43 -31.29 11.89
C THR A 278 -7.98 -32.67 12.28
N GLY A 279 -7.17 -33.52 12.93
CA GLY A 279 -7.62 -34.85 13.37
C GLY A 279 -7.75 -35.89 12.23
N LYS A 280 -7.30 -35.58 11.01
CA LYS A 280 -7.30 -36.50 9.85
C LYS A 280 -6.07 -37.44 9.84
N TYR A 281 -5.64 -37.90 11.02
CA TYR A 281 -4.39 -38.66 11.23
C TYR A 281 -4.48 -40.13 10.78
N THR A 282 -5.68 -40.71 10.67
CA THR A 282 -5.89 -42.11 10.28
C THR A 282 -5.31 -42.44 8.91
N TYR A 283 -5.27 -41.47 7.99
CA TYR A 283 -4.67 -41.61 6.66
C TYR A 283 -3.13 -41.56 6.67
N VAL A 284 -2.53 -40.87 7.65
CA VAL A 284 -1.09 -40.61 7.73
C VAL A 284 -0.31 -41.83 8.27
N LEU A 285 -0.95 -42.61 9.15
CA LEU A 285 -0.34 -43.80 9.76
C LEU A 285 -0.03 -44.93 8.77
N GLY A 286 -0.63 -44.91 7.57
CA GLY A 286 -0.34 -45.87 6.49
C GLY A 286 0.92 -45.56 5.67
N ASN A 287 1.46 -44.34 5.74
CA ASN A 287 2.58 -43.91 4.91
C ASN A 287 3.90 -43.98 5.70
N LYS A 288 4.85 -44.81 5.24
CA LYS A 288 6.13 -45.12 5.93
C LYS A 288 7.24 -44.10 5.73
N ASN A 289 7.06 -43.10 4.87
CA ASN A 289 8.11 -42.15 4.46
C ASN A 289 7.88 -40.73 5.00
N VAL A 290 7.75 -40.58 6.32
CA VAL A 290 7.73 -39.25 6.95
C VAL A 290 9.04 -39.04 7.70
N GLY A 291 9.99 -38.34 7.08
CA GLY A 291 11.25 -37.92 7.70
C GLY A 291 11.12 -36.55 8.37
N GLY A 292 11.99 -36.26 9.36
CA GLY A 292 12.08 -34.96 10.04
C GLY A 292 11.45 -34.92 11.44
N ARG A 293 11.40 -33.71 12.04
CA ARG A 293 10.93 -33.47 13.43
C ARG A 293 9.51 -34.01 13.68
N TRP A 294 8.64 -34.01 12.69
CA TRP A 294 7.27 -34.53 12.80
C TRP A 294 7.14 -36.03 12.55
N GLY A 295 8.12 -36.65 11.89
CA GLY A 295 8.24 -38.12 11.84
C GLY A 295 8.41 -38.69 13.24
N ALA A 296 9.27 -38.09 14.06
CA ALA A 296 9.47 -38.47 15.47
C ALA A 296 8.21 -38.23 16.33
N VAL A 297 7.47 -37.13 16.09
CA VAL A 297 6.19 -36.88 16.77
C VAL A 297 5.15 -37.93 16.39
N LEU A 298 5.03 -38.28 15.10
CA LEU A 298 4.12 -39.35 14.64
C LEU A 298 4.50 -40.73 15.18
N GLU A 299 5.79 -41.02 15.29
CA GLU A 299 6.29 -42.27 15.90
C GLU A 299 5.97 -42.32 17.40
N GLY A 300 6.10 -41.20 18.11
CA GLY A 300 5.66 -41.05 19.51
C GLY A 300 4.14 -41.19 19.68
N PHE A 301 3.34 -40.68 18.75
CA PHE A 301 1.89 -40.89 18.74
C PHE A 301 1.53 -42.35 18.43
N ARG A 302 2.25 -43.02 17.51
CA ARG A 302 2.05 -44.46 17.23
C ARG A 302 2.35 -45.33 18.45
N SER A 303 3.46 -45.08 19.14
CA SER A 303 3.83 -45.84 20.32
C SER A 303 2.90 -45.58 21.51
N GLY A 304 2.30 -44.38 21.61
CA GLY A 304 1.32 -44.05 22.65
C GLY A 304 -0.13 -44.51 22.39
N VAL A 305 -0.55 -44.62 21.12
CA VAL A 305 -1.91 -45.05 20.72
C VAL A 305 -1.99 -46.56 20.46
N GLY A 306 -0.85 -47.22 20.25
CA GLY A 306 -0.75 -48.66 19.97
C GLY A 306 -1.31 -49.61 21.03
N ASP A 307 -1.56 -49.14 22.26
CA ASP A 307 -2.08 -49.95 23.37
C ASP A 307 -3.58 -49.73 23.67
N ARG A 308 -4.31 -48.91 22.90
CA ARG A 308 -5.75 -48.65 23.13
C ARG A 308 -6.68 -49.03 21.97
N ALA A 309 -6.17 -49.63 20.90
CA ALA A 309 -6.99 -50.08 19.77
C ALA A 309 -7.22 -51.61 19.75
N THR A 310 -6.72 -52.34 20.76
CA THR A 310 -7.01 -53.77 20.95
C THR A 310 -7.38 -54.05 22.40
N SER A 311 -8.55 -53.59 22.82
CA SER A 311 -9.34 -54.12 23.94
C SER A 311 -10.79 -53.70 23.77
#